data_AF-A0A917J4Y8-F1
#
_entry.id   AF-A0A917J4Y8-F1
#
_cell.length_a   1.000
_cell.length_b   1.000
_cell.length_c   1.000
_cell.angle_alpha   90.00
_cell.angle_beta   90.00
_cell.angle_gamma   90.00
#
_symmetry.space_group_name_H-M   'P 1'
#
loop_
_entity.id
_entity.type
_entity.pdbx_description
1 polymer ?
#
loop_
_entity_poly.entity_id
_entity_poly.type
_entity_poly.pdbx_seq_one_letter_code
_entity_poly.pdbx_strand_id
1 'polypeptide(L)'
;MNYQFRLTLGLAITLIIFALNAKAQQRVQVLKVVDQNKIDIFIGDQLFTSFLYPDSLEKPVLYPLMTANGTMVTRGFPLQPQPGCPTDHPHHIGLWFNY
;
A
#
# COMPACT_ATOMS: atom_id res chain seq x y z
N MET A 1 11.26 50.27 6.79
CA MET A 1 10.33 49.12 6.82
C MET A 1 10.00 48.81 8.26
N ASN A 2 8.73 48.93 8.65
CA ASN A 2 8.32 48.99 10.05
C ASN A 2 8.45 47.60 10.71
N TYR A 3 8.82 47.53 11.99
CA TYR A 3 9.00 46.26 12.73
C TYR A 3 7.76 45.34 12.61
N GLN A 4 6.58 45.94 12.70
CA GLN A 4 5.30 45.23 12.55
C GLN A 4 5.15 44.56 11.17
N PHE A 5 5.64 45.18 10.10
CA PHE A 5 5.61 44.60 8.76
C PHE A 5 6.54 43.39 8.62
N ARG A 6 7.71 43.42 9.28
CA ARG A 6 8.66 42.29 9.28
C ARG A 6 8.12 41.12 10.09
N LEU A 7 7.45 41.41 11.20
CA LEU A 7 6.86 40.40 12.10
C LEU A 7 5.69 39.68 11.43
N THR A 8 4.76 40.42 10.80
CA THR A 8 3.62 39.83 10.10
C THR A 8 4.05 39.02 8.88
N LEU A 9 5.05 39.51 8.13
CA LEU A 9 5.60 38.79 6.98
C LEU A 9 6.28 37.48 7.39
N GLY A 10 7.07 37.47 8.47
CA GLY A 10 7.69 36.26 9.00
C GLY A 10 6.66 35.22 9.48
N LEU A 11 5.59 35.67 10.14
CA LEU A 11 4.51 34.80 10.61
C LEU A 11 3.74 34.19 9.43
N ALA A 12 3.44 34.98 8.40
CA ALA A 12 2.79 34.50 7.18
C ALA A 12 3.64 33.46 6.44
N ILE A 13 4.95 33.67 6.31
CA ILE A 13 5.86 32.70 5.69
C ILE A 13 5.87 31.39 6.48
N THR A 14 5.92 31.46 7.81
CA THR A 14 5.91 30.28 8.67
C THR A 14 4.62 29.47 8.53
N LEU A 15 3.47 30.15 8.48
CA LEU A 15 2.16 29.50 8.27
C LEU A 15 2.06 28.84 6.89
N ILE A 16 2.60 29.47 5.85
CA ILE A 16 2.66 28.89 4.50
C ILE A 16 3.54 27.63 4.48
N ILE A 17 4.72 27.67 5.10
CA ILE A 17 5.61 26.50 5.19
C ILE A 17 4.92 25.36 5.94
N PHE A 18 4.19 25.65 7.03
CA PHE A 18 3.47 24.63 7.79
C PHE A 18 2.34 23.99 6.96
N ALA A 19 1.57 24.80 6.21
CA ALA A 19 0.52 24.31 5.33
C ALA A 19 1.06 23.45 4.17
N LEU A 20 2.23 23.78 3.62
CA LEU A 20 2.86 22.99 2.56
C LEU A 20 3.38 21.62 3.03
N ASN A 21 3.66 21.46 4.32
CA ASN A 21 4.12 20.19 4.90
C ASN A 21 2.98 19.29 5.39
N ALA A 22 1.72 19.72 5.28
CA ALA A 22 0.58 18.89 5.60
C ALA A 22 0.41 17.80 4.52
N LYS A 23 1.02 16.62 4.75
CA LYS A 23 0.71 15.43 3.95
C LYS A 23 -0.69 14.96 4.32
N ALA A 24 -1.62 15.05 3.37
CA ALA A 24 -2.92 14.44 3.51
C ALA A 24 -2.76 12.92 3.67
N GLN A 25 -3.46 12.33 4.64
CA GLN A 25 -3.52 10.89 4.80
C GLN A 25 -4.11 10.29 3.52
N GLN A 26 -3.39 9.36 2.89
CA GLN A 26 -3.90 8.69 1.70
C GLN A 26 -5.15 7.89 2.05
N ARG A 27 -6.17 7.98 1.18
CA ARG A 27 -7.42 7.24 1.34
C ARG A 27 -7.14 5.74 1.24
N VAL A 28 -7.68 4.97 2.18
CA VAL A 28 -7.71 3.51 2.07
C VAL A 28 -9.04 3.08 1.45
N GLN A 29 -9.00 2.25 0.41
CA GLN A 29 -10.19 1.71 -0.24
C GLN A 29 -10.13 0.19 -0.19
N VAL A 30 -11.24 -0.43 0.23
CA VAL A 30 -11.37 -1.89 0.33
C VAL A 30 -12.52 -2.30 -0.58
N LEU A 31 -12.20 -3.02 -1.65
CA LEU A 31 -13.13 -3.37 -2.72
C LEU A 31 -13.26 -4.89 -2.82
N LYS A 32 -14.42 -5.43 -2.46
CA LYS A 32 -14.73 -6.84 -2.73
C LYS A 32 -14.92 -7.02 -4.22
N VAL A 33 -14.13 -7.90 -4.83
CA VAL A 33 -14.27 -8.23 -6.25
C VAL A 33 -15.32 -9.32 -6.38
N VAL A 34 -16.42 -8.97 -7.07
CA VAL A 34 -17.57 -9.87 -7.27
C VAL A 34 -17.10 -11.13 -8.01
N ASP A 35 -17.56 -12.29 -7.54
CA ASP A 35 -17.30 -13.63 -8.11
C ASP A 35 -15.83 -14.06 -8.22
N GLN A 36 -14.89 -13.40 -7.52
CA GLN A 36 -13.47 -13.74 -7.59
C GLN A 36 -12.86 -14.21 -6.26
N ASN A 37 -13.66 -14.33 -5.19
CA ASN A 37 -13.17 -14.64 -3.83
C ASN A 37 -11.90 -13.84 -3.47
N LYS A 38 -11.97 -12.54 -3.76
CA LYS A 38 -10.87 -11.58 -3.66
C LYS A 38 -11.38 -10.25 -3.11
N ILE A 39 -10.58 -9.61 -2.27
CA ILE A 39 -10.80 -8.21 -1.84
C ILE A 39 -9.52 -7.44 -2.14
N ASP A 40 -9.65 -6.38 -2.94
CA ASP A 40 -8.54 -5.50 -3.27
C ASP A 40 -8.46 -4.35 -2.26
N ILE A 41 -7.26 -4.09 -1.76
CA ILE A 41 -6.96 -3.01 -0.83
C ILE A 41 -6.05 -2.00 -1.53
N PHE A 42 -6.55 -0.77 -1.66
CA PHE A 42 -5.84 0.35 -2.27
C PHE A 42 -5.47 1.39 -1.22
N ILE A 43 -4.31 2.02 -1.41
CA ILE A 43 -3.89 3.22 -0.69
C ILE A 43 -3.68 4.32 -1.73
N GLY A 44 -4.49 5.39 -1.64
CA GLY A 44 -4.67 6.33 -2.73
C GLY A 44 -5.33 5.62 -3.93
N ASP A 45 -4.65 5.68 -5.08
CA ASP A 45 -5.07 5.07 -6.34
C ASP A 45 -4.22 3.84 -6.71
N GLN A 46 -3.34 3.39 -5.80
CA GLN A 46 -2.43 2.27 -6.03
C GLN A 46 -2.86 1.04 -5.25
N LEU A 47 -2.80 -0.13 -5.90
CA LEU A 47 -3.02 -1.41 -5.24
C LEU A 47 -1.92 -1.63 -4.21
N PHE A 48 -2.32 -1.80 -2.95
CA PHE A 48 -1.39 -2.12 -1.87
C PHE A 48 -1.30 -3.63 -1.67
N THR A 49 -2.44 -4.32 -1.63
CA THR A 49 -2.50 -5.79 -1.60
C THR A 49 -3.89 -6.31 -1.96
N SER A 50 -4.02 -7.61 -2.19
CA SER A 50 -5.32 -8.28 -2.32
C SER A 50 -5.42 -9.40 -1.29
N PHE A 51 -6.54 -9.48 -0.60
CA PHE A 51 -6.89 -10.63 0.22
C PHE A 51 -7.55 -11.69 -0.66
N LEU A 52 -6.83 -12.78 -0.92
CA LEU A 52 -7.26 -13.91 -1.74
C LEU A 52 -7.80 -15.01 -0.82
N TYR A 53 -9.02 -15.47 -1.07
CA TYR A 53 -9.68 -16.53 -0.30
C TYR A 53 -10.49 -17.52 -1.17
N PRO A 54 -10.00 -17.95 -2.35
CA PRO A 54 -10.68 -19.01 -3.10
C PRO A 54 -10.59 -20.35 -2.35
N ASP A 55 -11.59 -21.21 -2.55
CA ASP A 55 -11.67 -22.54 -1.91
C ASP A 55 -10.50 -23.46 -2.31
N SER A 56 -9.78 -23.13 -3.38
CA SER A 56 -8.57 -23.85 -3.80
C SER A 56 -7.34 -23.57 -2.94
N LEU A 57 -7.38 -22.54 -2.08
CA LEU A 57 -6.31 -22.24 -1.15
C LEU A 57 -6.62 -22.81 0.23
N GLU A 58 -5.65 -23.53 0.79
CA GLU A 58 -5.72 -24.05 2.17
C GLU A 58 -5.91 -22.91 3.19
N LYS A 59 -5.27 -21.76 2.94
CA LYS A 59 -5.37 -20.57 3.79
C LYS A 59 -5.53 -19.32 2.93
N PRO A 60 -6.37 -18.35 3.35
CA PRO A 60 -6.38 -17.04 2.75
C PRO A 60 -5.04 -16.32 2.87
N VAL A 61 -4.65 -15.59 1.84
CA VAL A 61 -3.37 -14.88 1.78
C VAL A 61 -3.54 -13.44 1.33
N LEU A 62 -2.60 -12.59 1.72
CA LEU A 62 -2.40 -11.26 1.16
C LEU A 62 -1.34 -11.33 0.06
N TYR A 63 -1.75 -11.03 -1.17
CA TYR A 63 -0.89 -11.07 -2.36
C TYR A 63 -1.38 -10.13 -3.50
N PRO A 64 -0.46 -9.47 -4.23
CA PRO A 64 0.92 -9.21 -3.83
C PRO A 64 0.93 -8.25 -2.63
N LEU A 65 1.99 -8.23 -1.83
CA LEU A 65 2.19 -7.14 -0.86
C LEU A 65 3.12 -6.10 -1.46
N MET A 66 2.68 -4.85 -1.55
CA MET A 66 3.44 -3.77 -2.17
C MET A 66 3.99 -2.81 -1.11
N THR A 67 5.18 -2.28 -1.31
CA THR A 67 5.68 -1.13 -0.54
C THR A 67 4.98 0.16 -1.01
N ALA A 68 5.10 1.24 -0.22
CA ALA A 68 4.59 2.57 -0.62
C ALA A 68 5.20 3.10 -1.93
N ASN A 69 6.37 2.60 -2.33
CA ASN A 69 7.03 2.95 -3.60
C ASN A 69 6.68 1.97 -4.74
N GLY A 70 5.76 1.04 -4.53
CA GLY A 70 5.31 0.08 -5.54
C GLY A 70 6.24 -1.12 -5.74
N THR A 71 7.17 -1.39 -4.82
CA THR A 71 8.01 -2.59 -4.89
C THR A 71 7.24 -3.79 -4.31
N MET A 72 7.21 -4.91 -5.02
CA MET A 72 6.61 -6.14 -4.50
C MET A 72 7.51 -6.73 -3.40
N VAL A 73 6.92 -6.98 -2.23
CA VAL A 73 7.56 -7.59 -1.05
C VAL A 73 7.39 -9.10 -1.06
N THR A 74 6.22 -9.59 -1.45
CA THR A 74 5.97 -11.03 -1.64
C THR A 74 6.74 -11.55 -2.84
N ARG A 75 7.27 -12.78 -2.75
CA ARG A 75 7.88 -13.43 -3.92
C ARG A 75 6.83 -13.73 -4.99
N GLY A 76 7.26 -13.89 -6.24
CA GLY A 76 6.36 -14.12 -7.36
C GLY A 76 5.72 -15.53 -7.42
N PHE A 77 6.49 -16.58 -7.16
CA PHE A 77 6.02 -17.96 -7.32
C PHE A 77 5.00 -18.37 -6.24
N PRO A 78 3.89 -19.07 -6.58
CA PRO A 78 3.54 -19.63 -7.90
C PRO A 78 2.70 -18.71 -8.81
N LEU A 79 2.18 -17.59 -8.31
CA LEU A 79 1.17 -16.78 -9.03
C LEU A 79 1.75 -15.90 -10.14
N GLN A 80 2.96 -15.38 -9.95
CA GLN A 80 3.71 -14.57 -10.91
C GLN A 80 5.19 -14.96 -10.93
N PRO A 81 5.56 -16.17 -11.41
CA PRO A 81 6.94 -16.65 -11.41
C PRO A 81 7.89 -15.68 -12.11
N GLN A 82 9.07 -15.46 -11.53
CA GLN A 82 10.09 -14.57 -12.08
C GLN A 82 11.38 -15.37 -12.38
N PRO A 83 12.14 -15.00 -13.42
CA PRO A 83 13.43 -15.62 -13.70
C PRO A 83 14.36 -15.55 -12.49
N GLY A 84 14.96 -16.69 -12.12
CA GLY A 84 15.89 -16.78 -10.99
C GLY A 84 15.25 -16.85 -9.60
N CYS A 85 13.92 -16.79 -9.47
CA CYS A 85 13.25 -17.03 -8.19
C CYS A 85 13.09 -18.54 -7.92
N PRO A 86 13.30 -19.01 -6.67
CA PRO A 86 13.05 -20.40 -6.29
C PRO A 86 11.60 -20.84 -6.51
N THR A 87 11.42 -22.08 -6.99
CA THR A 87 10.11 -22.71 -7.27
C THR A 87 9.84 -23.93 -6.37
N ASP A 88 10.59 -24.06 -5.29
CA ASP A 88 10.66 -25.21 -4.38
C ASP A 88 9.41 -25.39 -3.50
N HIS A 89 8.72 -24.31 -3.12
CA HIS A 89 7.58 -24.36 -2.19
C HIS A 89 6.33 -23.66 -2.73
N PRO A 90 5.51 -24.26 -3.62
CA PRO A 90 4.35 -23.59 -4.24
C PRO A 90 3.27 -23.12 -3.25
N HIS A 91 3.22 -23.68 -2.04
CA HIS A 91 2.29 -23.24 -0.99
C HIS A 91 2.70 -21.94 -0.30
N HIS A 92 3.94 -21.45 -0.46
CA HIS A 92 4.38 -20.15 0.06
C HIS A 92 4.01 -19.03 -0.93
N ILE A 93 2.74 -18.60 -0.91
CA ILE A 93 2.20 -17.62 -1.87
C ILE A 93 2.37 -16.17 -1.39
N GLY A 94 1.92 -15.86 -0.17
CA GLY A 94 1.88 -14.50 0.36
C GLY A 94 1.91 -14.47 1.88
N LEU A 95 1.53 -13.33 2.48
CA LEU A 95 1.37 -13.24 3.92
C LEU A 95 0.06 -13.90 4.33
N TRP A 96 0.08 -14.77 5.35
CA TRP A 96 -1.11 -15.39 5.92
C TRP A 96 -1.14 -15.22 7.44
N PHE A 97 -2.33 -15.40 8.02
CA PHE A 97 -2.51 -15.41 9.47
C PHE A 97 -2.47 -16.86 9.99
N ASN A 98 -1.82 -17.07 11.13
CA ASN A 98 -1.88 -18.32 11.89
C ASN A 98 -2.64 -18.07 13.21
N TYR A 99 -3.06 -19.15 13.85
CA TYR A 99 -3.57 -19.17 15.23
C TYR A 99 -2.42 -19.41 16.21
#